data_AF-A0A0F9KNX1-F1
#
_entry.id   AF-A0A0F9KNX1-F1
#
_cell.length_a   1.000
_cell.length_b   1.000
_cell.length_c   1.000
_cell.angle_alpha   90.00
_cell.angle_beta   90.00
_cell.angle_gamma   90.00
#
_symmetry.space_group_name_H-M   'P 1'
#
loop_
_entity.id
_entity.type
_entity.pdbx_description
1 polymer ?
#
loop_
_entity_poly.entity_id
_entity_poly.type
_entity_poly.pdbx_seq_one_letter_code
_entity_poly.pdbx_strand_id
1 'polypeptide(L)'
;LLIVTSCNEDFNPARLERYLALANEAGAVPVIVLTKIDQTSDPAPYLEQAQALQLGLDVVMLNAKAPDAALELARWCGPGQTVALVGSSGVGKSTLLNTLSKKSSENAQPTGPIRAPTRRGVTQPRRVRSMQLPVAAG
;
A
#
# COMPACT_ATOMS: atom_id res chain seq x y z
N LEU A 1 -7.92 -4.20 -2.75
CA LEU A 1 -7.42 -3.67 -1.46
C LEU A 1 -5.92 -3.92 -1.38
N LEU A 2 -5.09 -2.87 -1.26
CA LEU A 2 -3.65 -3.03 -1.06
C LEU A 2 -3.35 -3.11 0.44
N ILE A 3 -2.81 -4.24 0.88
CA ILE A 3 -2.38 -4.50 2.26
C ILE A 3 -0.88 -4.24 2.31
N VAL A 4 -0.49 -3.07 2.81
CA VAL A 4 0.90 -2.62 2.81
C VAL A 4 1.58 -3.01 4.11
N THR A 5 2.74 -3.64 3.99
CA THR A 5 3.68 -3.92 5.08
C THR A 5 5.11 -3.64 4.62
N SER A 6 6.10 -3.76 5.49
CA SER A 6 7.52 -3.56 5.14
C SER A 6 8.37 -4.78 5.46
N CYS A 7 9.43 -4.99 4.69
CA CYS A 7 10.45 -6.03 4.91
C CYS A 7 11.40 -5.63 6.06
N ASN A 8 10.84 -5.47 7.25
CA ASN A 8 11.56 -5.13 8.49
C ASN A 8 10.76 -5.67 9.71
N GLU A 9 11.07 -5.18 10.90
CA GLU A 9 10.40 -5.54 12.17
C GLU A 9 8.88 -5.25 12.19
N ASP A 10 8.37 -4.43 11.27
CA ASP A 10 6.93 -4.15 11.16
C ASP A 10 6.15 -5.28 10.46
N PHE A 11 6.82 -6.27 9.87
CA PHE A 11 6.19 -7.42 9.24
C PHE A 11 5.49 -8.29 10.29
N ASN A 12 4.17 -8.47 10.12
CA ASN A 12 3.35 -9.16 11.12
C ASN A 12 2.28 -10.04 10.43
N PRO A 13 2.53 -11.34 10.28
CA PRO A 13 1.61 -12.29 9.64
C PRO A 13 0.19 -12.24 10.22
N ALA A 14 0.06 -12.31 11.55
CA ALA A 14 -1.24 -12.27 12.22
C ALA A 14 -2.02 -10.97 11.98
N ARG A 15 -1.37 -9.87 11.61
CA ARG A 15 -2.03 -8.63 11.19
C ARG A 15 -2.46 -8.68 9.73
N LEU A 16 -1.65 -9.27 8.87
CA LEU A 16 -1.96 -9.48 7.47
C LEU A 16 -3.18 -10.39 7.31
N GLU A 17 -3.25 -11.49 8.05
CA GLU A 17 -4.41 -12.39 8.09
C GLU A 17 -5.71 -11.65 8.42
N ARG A 18 -5.68 -10.76 9.42
CA ARG A 18 -6.86 -9.95 9.77
C ARG A 18 -7.28 -9.01 8.64
N TYR A 19 -6.33 -8.43 7.90
CA TYR A 19 -6.67 -7.59 6.75
C TYR A 19 -7.18 -8.42 5.56
N LEU A 20 -6.66 -9.63 5.36
CA LEU A 20 -7.15 -10.58 4.36
C LEU A 20 -8.58 -10.99 4.67
N ALA A 21 -8.90 -11.30 5.93
CA ALA A 21 -10.27 -11.59 6.36
C ALA A 21 -11.23 -10.43 6.03
N LEU A 22 -10.84 -9.19 6.37
CA LEU A 22 -11.63 -8.00 6.03
C LEU A 22 -11.80 -7.80 4.52
N ALA A 23 -10.78 -8.10 3.72
CA ALA A 23 -10.86 -8.00 2.27
C ALA A 23 -11.86 -9.02 1.70
N ASN A 24 -11.78 -10.27 2.17
CA ASN A 24 -12.65 -11.36 1.78
C ASN A 24 -14.11 -11.08 2.17
N GLU A 25 -14.36 -10.60 3.39
CA GLU A 25 -15.70 -10.18 3.85
C GLU A 25 -16.27 -9.04 3.02
N ALA A 26 -15.43 -8.09 2.60
CA ALA A 26 -15.83 -6.95 1.76
C ALA A 26 -15.92 -7.29 0.25
N GLY A 27 -15.62 -8.53 -0.16
CA GLY A 27 -15.54 -8.92 -1.57
C GLY A 27 -14.44 -8.19 -2.35
N ALA A 28 -13.46 -7.60 -1.67
CA ALA A 28 -12.37 -6.86 -2.29
C ALA A 28 -11.19 -7.79 -2.57
N VAL A 29 -10.63 -7.73 -3.78
CA VAL A 29 -9.42 -8.49 -4.15
C VAL A 29 -8.22 -7.98 -3.34
N PRO A 30 -7.63 -8.76 -2.42
CA PRO A 30 -6.47 -8.33 -1.65
C PRO A 30 -5.17 -8.50 -2.46
N VAL A 31 -4.25 -7.56 -2.27
CA VAL A 31 -2.87 -7.66 -2.76
C VAL A 31 -1.95 -7.25 -1.62
N ILE A 32 -0.97 -8.08 -1.27
CA ILE A 32 0.04 -7.69 -0.28
C ILE A 32 1.13 -6.90 -0.99
N VAL A 33 1.47 -5.73 -0.42
CA VAL A 33 2.57 -4.89 -0.91
C VAL A 33 3.66 -4.86 0.16
N LEU A 34 4.77 -5.54 -0.13
CA LEU A 34 5.98 -5.57 0.67
C LEU A 34 6.88 -4.40 0.27
N THR A 35 6.97 -3.40 1.15
CA THR A 35 7.76 -2.19 0.93
C THR A 35 9.12 -2.25 1.63
N LYS A 36 9.95 -1.23 1.40
CA LYS A 36 11.29 -1.06 2.01
C LYS A 36 12.25 -2.21 1.70
N ILE A 37 12.13 -2.80 0.51
CA ILE A 37 13.07 -3.83 0.05
C ILE A 37 14.51 -3.30 -0.03
N ASP A 38 14.69 -1.98 -0.13
CA ASP A 38 15.97 -1.28 -0.05
C ASP A 38 16.63 -1.32 1.34
N GLN A 39 15.91 -1.73 2.38
CA GLN A 39 16.37 -1.73 3.77
C GLN A 39 16.63 -3.15 4.31
N THR A 40 16.46 -4.17 3.48
CA THR A 40 16.78 -5.56 3.82
C THR A 40 17.84 -6.09 2.87
N SER A 41 18.74 -6.92 3.38
CA SER A 41 19.69 -7.67 2.57
C SER A 41 19.03 -8.82 1.80
N ASP A 42 17.93 -9.35 2.35
CA ASP A 42 17.19 -10.46 1.77
C ASP A 42 15.67 -10.29 2.00
N PRO A 43 14.90 -9.99 0.95
CA PRO A 43 13.45 -9.90 1.05
C PRO A 43 12.72 -11.25 0.89
N ALA A 44 13.40 -12.33 0.47
CA ALA A 44 12.75 -13.59 0.13
C ALA A 44 11.95 -14.23 1.28
N PRO A 45 12.43 -14.24 2.55
CA PRO A 45 11.65 -14.80 3.66
C PRO A 45 10.33 -14.07 3.92
N TYR A 46 10.25 -12.78 3.62
CA TYR A 46 9.02 -11.99 3.77
C TYR A 46 8.01 -12.34 2.67
N LEU A 47 8.50 -12.56 1.45
CA LEU A 47 7.68 -12.99 0.32
C LEU A 47 7.06 -14.36 0.59
N GLU A 48 7.87 -15.34 0.99
CA GLU A 48 7.43 -16.70 1.31
C GLU A 48 6.37 -16.69 2.40
N GLN A 49 6.62 -15.97 3.50
CA GLN A 49 5.66 -15.85 4.60
C GLN A 49 4.36 -15.18 4.16
N ALA A 50 4.42 -14.15 3.31
CA ALA A 50 3.23 -13.47 2.80
C ALA A 50 2.41 -14.36 1.84
N GLN A 51 3.08 -15.09 0.95
CA GLN A 51 2.43 -16.02 0.01
C GLN A 51 1.81 -17.22 0.72
N ALA A 52 2.40 -17.66 1.84
CA ALA A 52 1.87 -18.75 2.64
C ALA A 52 0.54 -18.42 3.35
N LEU A 53 0.16 -17.14 3.45
CA LEU A 53 -1.07 -16.72 4.15
C LEU A 53 -2.35 -17.16 3.44
N GLN A 54 -2.34 -17.19 2.11
CA GLN A 54 -3.51 -17.56 1.31
C GLN A 54 -3.07 -18.03 -0.07
N LEU A 55 -3.63 -19.16 -0.52
CA LEU A 55 -3.34 -19.70 -1.85
C LEU A 55 -3.78 -18.71 -2.95
N GLY A 56 -2.89 -18.48 -3.93
CA GLY A 56 -3.17 -17.58 -5.06
C GLY A 56 -3.13 -16.08 -4.71
N LEU A 57 -2.62 -15.72 -3.53
CA LEU A 57 -2.49 -14.32 -3.12
C LEU A 57 -1.40 -13.60 -3.94
N ASP A 58 -1.79 -12.50 -4.58
CA ASP A 58 -0.84 -11.60 -5.23
C ASP A 58 0.01 -10.88 -4.16
N VAL A 59 1.33 -11.03 -4.26
CA VAL A 59 2.30 -10.34 -3.41
C VAL A 59 3.29 -9.57 -4.28
N VAL A 60 3.43 -8.28 -4.02
CA VAL A 60 4.32 -7.37 -4.77
C VAL A 60 5.40 -6.85 -3.83
N MET A 61 6.64 -6.96 -4.26
CA MET A 61 7.80 -6.39 -3.58
C MET A 61 8.24 -5.12 -4.31
N LEU A 62 8.38 -4.01 -3.59
CA LEU A 62 8.83 -2.76 -4.20
C LEU A 62 9.52 -1.83 -3.20
N ASN A 63 10.33 -0.91 -3.71
CA ASN A 63 10.71 0.28 -2.96
C ASN A 63 9.67 1.37 -3.24
N ALA A 64 8.88 1.76 -2.24
CA ALA A 64 7.82 2.76 -2.42
C ALA A 64 8.32 4.15 -2.88
N LYS A 65 9.62 4.43 -2.75
CA LYS A 65 10.26 5.67 -3.24
C LYS A 65 10.69 5.58 -4.70
N ALA A 66 10.80 4.38 -5.25
CA ALA A 66 11.27 4.17 -6.60
C ALA A 66 10.21 4.63 -7.60
N PRO A 67 10.61 5.28 -8.71
CA PRO A 67 9.67 5.84 -9.68
C PRO A 67 8.86 4.76 -10.42
N ASP A 68 9.39 3.55 -10.51
CA ASP A 68 8.78 2.36 -11.11
C ASP A 68 7.80 1.63 -10.17
N ALA A 69 7.72 1.96 -8.88
CA ALA A 69 6.78 1.35 -7.95
C ALA A 69 5.31 1.45 -8.41
N ALA A 70 4.98 2.51 -9.15
CA ALA A 70 3.66 2.71 -9.73
C ALA A 70 3.42 1.84 -10.98
N LEU A 71 4.47 1.38 -11.67
CA LEU A 71 4.36 0.39 -12.74
C LEU A 71 4.05 -1.00 -12.17
N GLU A 72 4.74 -1.39 -11.09
CA GLU A 72 4.50 -2.67 -10.40
C GLU A 72 3.04 -2.83 -9.94
N LEU A 73 2.40 -1.73 -9.54
CA LEU A 73 1.01 -1.73 -9.08
C LEU A 73 -0.03 -1.42 -10.18
N ALA A 74 0.41 -1.13 -11.40
CA ALA A 74 -0.46 -0.63 -12.47
C ALA A 74 -1.64 -1.55 -12.76
N ARG A 75 -1.45 -2.88 -12.67
CA ARG A 75 -2.51 -3.88 -12.93
C ARG A 75 -3.70 -3.81 -11.97
N TRP A 76 -3.56 -3.17 -10.80
CA TRP A 76 -4.65 -2.98 -9.84
C TRP A 76 -5.08 -1.51 -9.70
N CYS A 77 -4.43 -0.59 -10.42
CA CYS A 77 -4.63 0.85 -10.35
C CYS A 77 -5.19 1.45 -11.66
N GLY A 78 -5.95 0.66 -12.43
CA GLY A 78 -6.50 1.06 -13.72
C GLY A 78 -7.72 1.99 -13.65
N PRO A 79 -8.14 2.59 -14.79
CA PRO A 79 -9.35 3.39 -14.87
C PRO A 79 -10.58 2.65 -14.34
N GLY A 80 -11.41 3.34 -13.55
CA GLY A 80 -12.61 2.76 -12.93
C GLY A 80 -12.35 1.86 -11.72
N GLN A 81 -11.09 1.61 -11.35
CA GLN A 81 -10.75 0.83 -10.16
C GLN A 81 -10.55 1.75 -8.95
N THR A 82 -11.22 1.44 -7.84
CA THR A 82 -10.98 2.11 -6.56
C THR A 82 -10.00 1.29 -5.72
N VAL A 83 -8.88 1.91 -5.36
CA VAL A 83 -7.84 1.26 -4.56
C VAL A 83 -7.76 1.90 -3.17
N ALA A 84 -7.91 1.09 -2.13
CA ALA A 84 -7.65 1.47 -0.75
C ALA A 84 -6.33 0.87 -0.26
N LEU A 85 -5.62 1.60 0.60
CA LEU A 85 -4.39 1.12 1.26
C LEU A 85 -4.65 0.94 2.76
N VAL A 86 -4.32 -0.24 3.29
CA VAL A 86 -4.37 -0.57 4.71
C VAL A 86 -3.01 -1.10 5.18
N GLY A 87 -2.71 -0.98 6.47
CA GLY A 87 -1.42 -1.42 7.02
C GLY A 87 -0.97 -0.60 8.22
N SER A 88 0.05 -1.09 8.91
CA SER A 88 0.65 -0.47 10.11
C SER A 88 1.18 0.96 9.84
N SER A 89 1.29 1.81 10.86
CA SER A 89 2.00 3.09 10.69
C SER A 89 3.46 2.84 10.29
N GLY A 90 4.06 3.71 9.47
CA GLY A 90 5.48 3.61 9.12
C GLY A 90 5.85 2.60 8.01
N VAL A 91 4.94 1.75 7.54
CA VAL A 91 5.18 0.75 6.47
C VAL A 91 5.19 1.33 5.05
N GLY A 92 5.33 2.65 4.88
CA GLY A 92 5.45 3.26 3.54
C GLY A 92 4.15 3.58 2.78
N LYS A 93 2.95 3.44 3.39
CA LYS A 93 1.67 3.79 2.74
C LYS A 93 1.62 5.22 2.16
N SER A 94 1.99 6.22 2.94
CA SER A 94 1.96 7.63 2.48
C SER A 94 2.98 7.88 1.37
N THR A 95 4.15 7.26 1.45
CA THR A 95 5.17 7.31 0.40
C THR A 95 4.62 6.71 -0.89
N LEU A 96 4.01 5.53 -0.80
CA LEU A 96 3.40 4.86 -1.94
C LEU A 96 2.28 5.69 -2.56
N LEU A 97 1.38 6.27 -1.74
CA LEU A 97 0.34 7.19 -2.23
C LEU A 97 0.94 8.37 -2.99
N ASN A 98 1.99 9.00 -2.46
CA ASN A 98 2.64 10.12 -3.12
C ASN A 98 3.28 9.69 -4.47
N THR A 99 3.89 8.51 -4.52
CA THR A 99 4.48 7.98 -5.75
C THR A 99 3.42 7.66 -6.79
N LEU A 100 2.31 7.03 -6.39
CA LEU A 100 1.18 6.74 -7.27
C LEU A 100 0.54 8.03 -7.81
N SER A 101 0.30 9.02 -6.95
CA SER A 101 -0.25 10.32 -7.37
C SER A 101 0.67 11.07 -8.34
N LYS A 102 2.00 11.01 -8.14
CA LYS A 102 2.97 11.68 -9.03
C LYS A 102 2.94 11.13 -10.46
N LYS A 103 2.81 9.80 -10.63
CA LYS A 103 2.64 9.20 -11.96
C LYS A 103 1.30 9.61 -12.60
N SER A 104 0.25 9.79 -11.80
CA SER A 104 -1.02 10.34 -12.27
C SER A 104 -0.93 11.84 -12.66
N SER A 105 0.07 12.57 -12.17
CA SER A 105 0.24 14.02 -12.36
C SER A 105 0.89 14.44 -13.68
N GLU A 106 1.33 13.54 -14.56
CA GLU A 106 1.61 13.95 -15.95
C GLU A 106 0.34 14.42 -16.69
N ASN A 107 -0.85 14.29 -16.09
CA ASN A 107 -2.11 14.90 -16.57
C ASN A 107 -3.03 15.44 -15.44
N ALA A 108 -2.55 15.71 -14.22
CA ALA A 108 -3.41 16.19 -13.13
C ALA A 108 -2.96 17.53 -12.53
N GLN A 109 -3.85 18.53 -12.66
CA GLN A 109 -3.82 19.85 -12.01
C GLN A 109 -3.59 19.76 -10.47
N PRO A 110 -3.06 20.81 -9.83
CA PRO A 110 -2.42 20.73 -8.52
C PRO A 110 -3.43 20.52 -7.38
N THR A 111 -3.31 19.40 -6.66
CA THR A 111 -3.96 19.26 -5.35
C THR A 111 -3.11 19.93 -4.27
N GLY A 112 -3.75 20.85 -3.54
CA GLY A 112 -3.14 21.75 -2.56
C GLY A 112 -2.39 21.11 -1.38
N PRO A 113 -1.82 21.94 -0.49
CA PRO A 113 -0.70 21.56 0.35
C PRO A 113 -1.05 20.50 1.41
N ILE A 114 -0.15 19.53 1.53
CA ILE A 114 -0.10 18.53 2.59
C ILE A 114 0.19 19.24 3.92
N ARG A 115 -0.77 19.20 4.86
CA ARG A 115 -0.56 19.66 6.25
C ARG A 115 0.41 18.74 6.99
N ALA A 116 1.49 19.32 7.52
CA ALA A 116 2.47 18.70 8.40
C ALA A 116 1.88 18.35 9.80
N PRO A 117 2.51 17.47 10.60
CA PRO A 117 1.87 16.82 11.72
C PRO A 117 1.96 17.65 13.01
N THR A 118 0.82 17.85 13.68
CA THR A 118 0.81 18.32 15.07
C THR A 118 1.12 17.14 16.01
N ARG A 119 2.23 17.25 16.74
CA ARG A 119 2.49 16.49 17.96
C ARG A 119 1.37 16.77 18.98
N ARG A 120 0.68 15.72 19.43
CA ARG A 120 0.14 15.57 20.79
C ARG A 120 -0.38 14.14 20.96
N GLY A 121 0.09 13.48 22.02
CA GLY A 121 -0.25 12.11 22.34
C GLY A 121 -1.70 11.98 22.78
N VAL A 122 -2.45 11.13 22.08
CA VAL A 122 -3.57 10.33 22.57
C VAL A 122 -3.67 9.12 21.63
N THR A 123 -3.79 7.90 22.17
CA THR A 123 -4.07 6.68 21.41
C THR A 123 -5.32 6.87 20.54
N GLN A 124 -5.18 6.89 19.21
CA GLN A 124 -6.31 7.02 18.28
C GLN A 124 -6.66 5.68 17.62
N PRO A 125 -7.96 5.35 17.44
CA PRO A 125 -8.37 4.19 16.66
C PRO A 125 -7.95 4.34 15.18
N ARG A 126 -7.61 3.20 14.56
CA ARG A 126 -7.02 3.08 13.22
C ARG A 126 -7.87 3.78 12.15
N ARG A 127 -7.40 4.91 11.62
CA ARG A 127 -8.04 5.57 10.47
C ARG A 127 -7.73 4.81 9.18
N VAL A 128 -8.75 4.20 8.58
CA VAL A 128 -8.75 3.87 7.15
C VAL A 128 -8.75 5.20 6.38
N ARG A 129 -7.80 5.41 5.49
CA ARG A 129 -7.78 6.56 4.57
C ARG A 129 -8.09 6.05 3.17
N SER A 130 -9.28 6.39 2.67
CA SER A 130 -9.64 6.27 1.26
C SER A 130 -9.21 7.53 0.52
N MET A 131 -8.49 7.38 -0.59
CA MET A 131 -8.23 8.47 -1.53
C MET A 131 -8.72 7.98 -2.90
N GLN A 132 -9.68 8.68 -3.50
CA GLN A 132 -10.00 8.47 -4.91
C GLN A 132 -8.85 9.03 -5.72
N LEU A 133 -8.14 8.15 -6.43
CA LEU A 133 -7.17 8.57 -7.42
C LEU A 133 -7.96 9.17 -8.60
N PRO A 134 -7.60 10.37 -9.09
CA PRO A 134 -8.20 10.88 -10.32
C PRO A 134 -7.83 9.94 -11.47
N VAL A 135 -8.87 9.40 -12.10
CA VAL A 135 -8.74 8.59 -13.31
C VAL A 135 -8.27 9.52 -14.43
N ALA A 136 -7.12 9.19 -15.03
CA ALA A 136 -6.79 9.73 -16.34
C ALA A 136 -7.82 9.16 -17.33
N ALA A 137 -8.66 10.04 -17.88
CA ALA A 137 -9.45 9.72 -19.06
C ALA A 137 -8.47 9.68 -20.25
N GLY A 138 -8.43 8.55 -20.94
CA GLY A 138 -7.59 8.32 -22.11
C GLY A 138 -7.52 6.85 -22.44
#